data_AF-A0AAV7HTI3-F1
#
_entry.id   AF-A0AAV7HTI3-F1
#
_cell.length_a   1.000
_cell.length_b   1.000
_cell.length_c   1.000
_cell.angle_alpha   90.00
_cell.angle_beta   90.00
_cell.angle_gamma   90.00
#
_symmetry.space_group_name_H-M   'P 1'
#
loop_
_entity.id
_entity.type
_entity.pdbx_description
1 polymer ?
#
loop_
_entity_poly.entity_id
_entity_poly.type
_entity_poly.pdbx_seq_one_letter_code
_entity_poly.pdbx_strand_id
1 'polypeptide(L)' 'KKEPTRFLGEGISFKAKLIGILEVSEARGDRMCQAALADLKMAIRAAGEHKQRIIVQISIDGLRLRDEKSG' A
#
# COMPACT_ATOMS: atom_id res chain seq x y z
N LYS A 1 -11.74 20.23 5.87
CA LYS A 1 -11.87 18.77 5.60
C LYS A 1 -10.58 18.08 5.09
N LYS A 2 -9.47 18.80 4.85
CA LYS A 2 -8.13 18.23 4.54
C LYS A 2 -7.05 18.92 5.38
N GLU A 3 -7.20 18.92 6.69
CA GLU A 3 -6.20 19.55 7.54
C GLU A 3 -4.97 18.65 7.69
N PRO A 4 -3.74 19.17 7.49
CA PRO A 4 -2.52 18.37 7.66
C PRO A 4 -2.33 17.85 9.09
N THR A 5 -2.88 18.56 10.07
CA THR A 5 -2.84 18.23 11.51
C THR A 5 -3.37 16.83 11.81
N ARG A 6 -4.24 16.29 10.95
CA ARG A 6 -4.79 14.93 11.06
C ARG A 6 -3.73 13.82 10.94
N PHE A 7 -2.54 14.13 10.43
CA PHE A 7 -1.43 13.19 10.30
C PHE A 7 -0.43 13.26 11.46
N LEU A 8 -0.63 14.17 12.42
CA LEU A 8 0.18 14.26 13.64
C LEU A 8 -0.14 13.10 14.59
N GLY A 9 0.82 12.77 15.47
CA GLY A 9 0.68 11.67 16.43
C GLY A 9 0.49 10.34 15.71
N GLU A 10 -0.60 9.63 16.04
CA GLU A 10 -0.91 8.35 15.39
C GLU A 10 -1.32 8.50 13.91
N GLY A 11 -1.66 9.70 13.44
CA GLY A 11 -2.09 9.90 12.06
C GLY A 11 -3.41 9.20 11.74
N ILE A 12 -3.55 8.69 10.50
CA ILE A 12 -4.82 8.10 10.02
C ILE A 12 -4.64 6.72 9.45
N SER A 13 -5.59 5.84 9.79
CA SER A 13 -5.68 4.47 9.29
C SER A 13 -6.69 4.34 8.15
N PHE A 14 -6.31 3.59 7.11
CA PHE A 14 -7.16 3.23 5.97
C PHE A 14 -7.18 1.72 5.77
N LYS A 15 -8.35 1.17 5.45
CA LYS A 15 -8.48 -0.22 5.00
C LYS A 15 -8.00 -0.34 3.56
N ALA A 16 -7.10 -1.29 3.29
CA ALA A 16 -6.53 -1.51 1.96
C ALA A 16 -6.28 -3.00 1.69
N LYS A 17 -5.75 -3.30 0.51
CA LYS A 17 -5.30 -4.65 0.11
C LYS A 17 -3.86 -4.58 -0.39
N LEU A 18 -2.99 -5.41 0.17
CA LEU A 18 -1.61 -5.57 -0.29
C LEU A 18 -1.59 -6.48 -1.54
N ILE A 19 -0.95 -6.01 -2.61
CA ILE A 19 -0.83 -6.76 -3.88
C ILE A 19 0.56 -7.40 -4.00
N GLY A 20 1.59 -6.76 -3.44
CA GLY A 20 2.96 -7.27 -3.44
C GLY A 20 3.98 -6.13 -3.44
N ILE A 21 5.24 -6.52 -3.55
CA ILE A 21 6.40 -5.62 -3.60
C ILE A 21 7.17 -5.99 -4.87
N LEU A 22 7.58 -4.99 -5.65
CA LEU A 22 8.35 -5.18 -6.87
C LEU A 22 9.49 -4.15 -6.89
N GLU A 23 10.68 -4.59 -7.24
CA GLU A 23 11.81 -3.70 -7.50
C GLU A 23 11.58 -2.90 -8.78
N VAL A 24 11.98 -1.64 -8.79
CA VAL A 24 11.75 -0.73 -9.92
C VAL A 24 13.04 -0.03 -10.33
N SER A 25 13.13 0.33 -11.61
CA SER A 25 14.33 0.89 -12.22
C SER A 25 14.59 2.36 -11.89
N GLU A 26 13.55 3.11 -11.48
CA GLU A 26 13.64 4.56 -11.26
C GLU A 26 13.05 4.94 -9.90
N ALA A 27 13.55 6.03 -9.31
CA ALA A 27 13.06 6.52 -8.02
C ALA A 27 11.65 7.16 -8.08
N ARG A 28 11.17 7.51 -9.29
CA ARG A 28 9.86 8.16 -9.51
C ARG A 28 9.37 7.94 -10.94
N GLY A 29 8.05 7.83 -11.13
CA GLY A 29 7.43 7.83 -12.46
C GLY A 29 6.11 7.06 -12.51
N ASP A 30 5.06 7.70 -13.05
CA ASP A 30 3.70 7.11 -13.07
C ASP A 30 3.61 5.87 -13.95
N ARG A 31 4.28 5.88 -15.12
CA ARG A 31 4.30 4.73 -16.04
C ARG A 31 4.95 3.51 -15.41
N MET A 32 6.04 3.71 -14.68
CA MET A 32 6.73 2.68 -13.93
C MET A 32 5.82 2.08 -12.85
N CYS A 33 5.15 2.93 -12.05
CA CYS A 33 4.20 2.48 -11.03
C CYS A 33 3.01 1.70 -11.63
N GLN A 34 2.52 2.12 -12.80
CA GLN A 34 1.42 1.44 -13.50
C GLN A 34 1.85 0.06 -14.02
N ALA A 35 3.05 -0.05 -14.59
CA ALA A 35 3.61 -1.32 -15.06
C ALA A 35 3.78 -2.30 -13.88
N ALA A 36 4.45 -1.87 -12.80
CA ALA A 36 4.63 -2.68 -11.60
C ALA A 36 3.29 -3.18 -11.02
N LEU A 37 2.28 -2.30 -11.00
CA LEU A 37 0.93 -2.67 -10.55
C LEU A 37 0.27 -3.72 -11.45
N ALA A 38 0.46 -3.64 -12.76
CA ALA A 38 -0.08 -4.61 -13.71
C ALA A 38 0.57 -5.99 -13.51
N ASP A 39 1.89 -6.04 -13.38
CA ASP A 39 2.65 -7.27 -13.18
C ASP A 39 2.26 -7.97 -11.87
N LEU A 40 2.19 -7.22 -10.76
CA LEU A 40 1.75 -7.76 -9.48
C LEU A 40 0.30 -8.28 -9.51
N LYS A 41 -0.60 -7.61 -10.24
CA LYS A 41 -1.98 -8.08 -10.42
C LYS A 41 -2.04 -9.37 -11.23
N MET A 42 -1.21 -9.51 -12.27
CA MET A 42 -1.11 -10.73 -13.06
C MET A 42 -0.55 -11.88 -12.22
N ALA A 43 0.52 -11.66 -11.48
CA ALA A 43 1.15 -12.66 -10.62
C ALA A 43 0.19 -13.23 -9.57
N ILE A 44 -0.50 -12.37 -8.79
CA ILE A 44 -1.50 -12.82 -7.81
C ILE A 44 -2.64 -13.60 -8.48
N ARG A 45 -3.09 -13.15 -9.65
CA ARG A 45 -4.16 -13.83 -10.38
C ARG A 45 -3.71 -15.22 -10.83
N ALA A 46 -2.49 -15.35 -11.34
CA ALA A 46 -1.92 -16.63 -11.77
C ALA A 46 -1.71 -17.58 -10.60
N ALA A 47 -1.32 -17.08 -9.43
CA ALA A 47 -1.17 -17.87 -8.20
C ALA A 47 -2.52 -18.32 -7.60
N GLY A 48 -3.65 -17.72 -8.01
CA GLY A 48 -4.97 -18.00 -7.44
C GLY A 48 -5.15 -17.49 -6.01
N GLU A 49 -4.26 -16.62 -5.54
CA GLU A 49 -4.27 -16.11 -4.17
C GLU A 49 -5.17 -14.88 -4.00
N HIS A 50 -5.65 -14.70 -2.76
CA HIS A 50 -6.36 -13.49 -2.37
C HIS A 50 -5.39 -12.43 -1.84
N LYS A 51 -5.58 -11.18 -2.26
CA LYS A 51 -4.83 -10.03 -1.76
C LYS A 51 -5.04 -9.90 -0.25
N GLN A 52 -3.95 -9.82 0.51
CA GLN A 52 -4.00 -9.67 1.96
C GLN A 52 -4.68 -8.35 2.32
N ARG A 53 -5.67 -8.41 3.21
CA ARG A 53 -6.37 -7.21 3.69
C ARG A 53 -5.56 -6.61 4.82
N ILE A 54 -5.28 -5.32 4.71
CA ILE A 54 -4.38 -4.61 5.63
C ILE A 54 -5.00 -3.30 6.09
N ILE A 55 -4.47 -2.78 7.19
CA ILE A 55 -4.62 -1.40 7.61
C ILE A 55 -3.33 -0.66 7.27
N VAL A 56 -3.45 0.46 6.54
CA VAL A 56 -2.35 1.38 6.27
C VAL A 56 -2.53 2.58 7.18
N GLN A 57 -1.61 2.76 8.12
CA GLN A 57 -1.54 3.93 8.98
C GLN A 57 -0.55 4.93 8.38
N ILE A 58 -1.01 6.16 8.17
CA ILE A 58 -0.25 7.26 7.59
C ILE A 58 -0.08 8.33 8.67
N SER A 59 1.17 8.56 9.10
CA SER A 59 1.54 9.68 9.98
C SER A 59 2.70 10.47 9.38
N ILE A 60 3.06 11.59 10.01
CA ILE A 60 4.25 12.36 9.62
C ILE A 60 5.54 11.53 9.77
N ASP A 61 5.59 10.62 10.74
CA ASP A 61 6.75 9.76 10.98
C ASP A 61 6.90 8.66 9.91
N GLY A 62 5.82 8.36 9.16
CA GLY A 62 5.87 7.44 8.04
C GLY A 62 4.62 6.58 7.85
N LEU A 63 4.82 5.44 7.19
CA LEU A 63 3.77 4.47 6.87
C LEU A 63 3.95 3.20 7.69
N ARG A 64 2.87 2.72 8.32
CA ARG A 64 2.82 1.39 8.96
C ARG A 64 1.77 0.52 8.29
N LEU A 65 2.16 -0.70 7.95
CA LEU A 65 1.28 -1.73 7.39
C LEU A 65 0.98 -2.76 8.48
N ARG A 66 -0.30 -3.05 8.67
CA ARG A 66 -0.83 -3.96 9.69
C ARG A 66 -1.81 -4.93 9.05
N ASP A 67 -1.81 -6.17 9.48
CA ASP A 67 -2.77 -7.15 8.97
C ASP A 67 -4.17 -6.83 9.52
N GLU A 68 -5.21 -6.86 8.69
CA GLU A 68 -6.56 -6.49 9.16
C GLU A 68 -7.11 -7.48 10.21
N LYS A 69 -6.64 -8.74 10.23
CA LYS A 69 -7.11 -9.76 11.17
C LYS A 69 -6.32 -9.78 12.47
N SER A 70 -4.99 -9.59 12.41
CA SER A 70 -4.13 -9.68 13.60
C SER A 70 -3.67 -8.34 14.19
N GLY A 71 -3.83 -7.23 13.46
CA GLY A 71 -3.37 -5.89 13.87
C GLY A 71 -1.93 -5.62 13.47
#